data_AF-A0A8D8RQ97-F1
#
_entry.id   AF-A0A8D8RQ97-F1
#
_cell.length_a   1.000
_cell.length_b   1.000
_cell.length_c   1.000
_cell.angle_alpha   90.00
_cell.angle_beta   90.00
_cell.angle_gamma   90.00
#
_symmetry.space_group_name_H-M   'P 1'
#
loop_
_entity.id
_entity.type
_entity.pdbx_description
1 polymer ?
#
loop_
_entity_poly.entity_id
_entity_poly.type
_entity_poly.pdbx_seq_one_letter_code
_entity_poly.pdbx_strand_id
1 'polypeptide(L)'
;MWVTRRLRSVVLRMEFPYQTHGFDWKCAFPYKCDPNLSTLDAILLQKLKHDFCHVNLDVCGCFEKSFIVRQPKKPATSFVIQVADECLIAPLGIFHPELLGLTGIKPVFTQSRAVSDSEDPHDGDYLRETSVSYRRGTKESGDPGDGMGGDGGASLTLGVGGGGGEEDIVVDSMVEVCSSADFVLESGQPLGLDQAVLQSVERCGGDEQKRKMYSTILIVGGGLKFDGISHWLQSKLALHISYANKPDQIDIITTPKESDPQITTWRGAAILSSLETAQELWITADEWKKHSVTILRERAPFMW
;
A
#
# COMPACT_ATOMS: atom_id res chain seq x y z
N MET A 1 -7.35 2.68 -2.72
CA MET A 1 -6.10 1.93 -2.92
C MET A 1 -5.42 1.80 -1.56
N TRP A 2 -5.61 0.67 -0.89
CA TRP A 2 -5.06 0.46 0.44
C TRP A 2 -3.61 0.00 0.29
N VAL A 3 -2.64 0.84 0.65
CA VAL A 3 -1.25 0.39 0.86
C VAL A 3 -1.21 -0.34 2.20
N THR A 4 -1.82 -1.52 2.25
CA THR A 4 -1.77 -2.42 3.39
C THR A 4 -1.27 -3.77 2.91
N ARG A 5 0.05 -3.98 3.00
CA ARG A 5 0.63 -5.32 3.20
C ARG A 5 2.05 -5.20 3.75
N ARG A 6 2.18 -5.64 5.01
CA ARG A 6 3.42 -5.98 5.73
C ARG A 6 4.54 -4.93 5.76
N LEU A 7 4.31 -3.84 6.50
CA LEU A 7 5.34 -3.34 7.42
C LEU A 7 5.28 -4.22 8.69
N ARG A 8 5.65 -5.50 8.57
CA ARG A 8 5.98 -6.30 9.76
C ARG A 8 7.17 -5.61 10.39
N SER A 9 6.95 -4.95 11.52
CA SER A 9 7.97 -4.26 12.30
C SER A 9 9.17 -3.82 11.46
N VAL A 10 9.01 -2.73 10.70
CA VAL A 10 10.14 -1.82 10.64
C VAL A 10 10.24 -1.28 12.06
N VAL A 11 10.88 -2.08 12.93
CA VAL A 11 11.89 -1.54 13.82
C VAL A 11 12.58 -0.56 12.89
N LEU A 12 12.32 0.74 13.07
CA LEU A 12 13.24 1.75 12.58
C LEU A 12 14.54 1.29 13.20
N ARG A 13 15.25 0.52 12.39
CA ARG A 13 16.59 0.12 12.61
C ARG A 13 17.25 1.48 12.54
N MET A 14 17.32 2.15 13.68
CA MET A 14 18.59 2.68 14.10
C MET A 14 19.54 1.46 14.14
N GLU A 15 19.83 0.86 12.97
CA GLU A 15 21.20 0.51 12.72
C GLU A 15 21.87 1.85 12.79
N PHE A 16 22.42 2.13 13.96
CA PHE A 16 23.79 2.54 13.96
C PHE A 16 24.51 1.33 13.34
N PRO A 17 24.79 1.31 12.03
CA PRO A 17 25.47 0.18 11.42
C PRO A 17 26.79 0.03 12.18
N TYR A 18 26.89 -1.07 12.91
CA TYR A 18 28.16 -1.49 13.46
C TYR A 18 29.09 -1.72 12.26
N GLN A 19 30.05 -0.79 12.11
CA GLN A 19 31.30 -0.91 11.37
C GLN A 19 31.14 -0.93 9.83
N THR A 20 31.64 0.01 9.04
CA THR A 20 32.93 0.69 9.03
C THR A 20 32.86 1.91 8.09
N HIS A 21 33.65 2.94 8.37
CA HIS A 21 33.90 4.14 7.56
C HIS A 21 32.74 5.15 7.42
N GLY A 22 32.70 6.13 8.34
CA GLY A 22 32.25 7.48 7.98
C GLY A 22 31.22 8.16 8.88
N PHE A 23 30.67 7.48 9.89
CA PHE A 23 29.80 8.11 10.90
C PHE A 23 30.42 7.94 12.29
N ASP A 24 31.02 9.01 12.78
CA ASP A 24 31.54 9.11 14.14
C ASP A 24 30.35 9.23 15.12
N TRP A 25 30.38 8.41 16.15
CA TRP A 25 29.43 8.25 17.25
C TRP A 25 29.51 9.44 18.23
N LYS A 26 29.52 10.67 17.72
CA LYS A 26 29.96 11.88 18.44
C LYS A 26 29.24 12.17 19.77
N CYS A 27 28.04 11.66 19.97
CA CYS A 27 27.39 11.64 21.27
C CYS A 27 27.66 10.29 21.91
N ALA A 28 28.73 10.17 22.70
CA ALA A 28 29.17 8.95 23.37
C ALA A 28 28.03 8.27 24.15
N PHE A 29 27.26 7.42 23.47
CA PHE A 29 26.08 6.79 24.06
C PHE A 29 26.56 5.87 25.20
N PRO A 30 26.19 6.16 26.46
CA PRO A 30 26.87 5.60 27.62
C PRO A 30 26.56 4.12 27.83
N TYR A 31 25.53 3.62 27.15
CA TYR A 31 25.04 2.24 27.25
C TYR A 31 25.40 1.46 25.98
N LYS A 32 26.22 0.43 26.09
CA LYS A 32 26.48 -0.48 24.96
C LYS A 32 25.23 -1.31 24.68
N CYS A 33 24.45 -0.93 23.66
CA CYS A 33 23.27 -1.67 23.23
C CYS A 33 23.60 -2.59 22.05
N ASP A 34 23.04 -3.79 22.06
CA ASP A 34 23.01 -4.66 20.88
C ASP A 34 21.56 -5.10 20.59
N PRO A 35 20.86 -4.42 19.67
CA PRO A 35 19.47 -4.72 19.35
C PRO A 35 19.28 -6.05 18.61
N ASN A 36 20.33 -6.63 18.00
CA ASN A 36 20.21 -7.89 17.27
C ASN A 36 20.27 -9.09 18.23
N LEU A 37 20.98 -8.96 19.35
CA LEU A 37 21.09 -10.01 20.35
C LEU A 37 20.08 -9.88 21.50
N SER A 38 19.68 -8.66 21.88
CA SER A 38 18.85 -8.42 23.06
C SER A 38 17.52 -7.74 22.70
N THR A 39 16.41 -8.43 22.97
CA THR A 39 15.06 -7.85 22.79
C THR A 39 14.83 -6.65 23.72
N LEU A 40 15.42 -6.66 24.92
CA LEU A 40 15.29 -5.54 25.86
C LEU A 40 15.97 -4.27 25.35
N ASP A 41 17.09 -4.43 24.64
CA ASP A 41 17.81 -3.31 24.03
C ASP A 41 17.00 -2.75 22.86
N ALA A 42 16.38 -3.61 22.05
CA ALA A 42 15.49 -3.18 20.98
C ALA A 42 14.27 -2.41 21.52
N ILE A 43 13.65 -2.86 22.61
CA ILE A 43 12.54 -2.16 23.28
C ILE A 43 13.00 -0.81 23.85
N LEU A 44 14.19 -0.76 24.46
CA LEU A 44 14.77 0.48 24.95
C LEU A 44 14.96 1.48 23.81
N LEU A 45 15.62 1.09 22.72
CA LEU A 45 15.84 1.96 21.57
C LEU A 45 14.51 2.45 20.96
N GLN A 46 13.52 1.56 20.85
CA GLN A 46 12.20 1.94 20.38
C GLN A 46 11.54 2.99 21.29
N LYS A 47 11.68 2.85 22.61
CA LYS A 47 11.20 3.82 23.58
C LYS A 47 11.92 5.16 23.42
N LEU A 48 13.26 5.17 23.38
CA LEU A 48 14.02 6.42 23.20
C LEU A 48 13.65 7.12 21.90
N LYS A 49 13.45 6.36 20.81
CA LYS A 49 12.96 6.89 19.54
C LYS A 49 11.58 7.54 19.68
N HIS A 50 10.64 6.94 20.40
CA HIS A 50 9.30 7.51 20.59
C HIS A 50 9.32 8.74 21.49
N ASP A 51 10.20 8.75 22.50
CA ASP A 51 10.25 9.81 23.51
C ASP A 51 11.07 11.04 23.03
N PHE A 52 12.09 10.85 22.20
CA PHE A 52 13.06 11.91 21.86
C PHE A 52 12.93 12.43 20.43
N CYS A 53 12.55 11.60 19.46
CA CYS A 53 12.55 12.02 18.06
C CYS A 53 11.34 12.88 17.69
N HIS A 54 11.55 13.89 16.86
CA HIS A 54 10.52 14.81 16.37
C HIS A 54 10.84 15.28 14.95
N VAL A 55 9.85 15.86 14.26
CA VAL A 55 10.00 16.54 12.98
C VAL A 55 9.47 17.97 13.11
N ASN A 56 10.02 18.67 14.09
CA ASN A 56 9.71 20.06 14.37
C ASN A 56 10.99 20.89 14.19
N LEU A 57 10.98 21.81 13.21
CA LEU A 57 12.11 22.66 12.87
C LEU A 57 12.33 23.81 13.85
N ASP A 58 11.32 24.12 14.68
CA ASP A 58 11.43 25.16 15.70
C ASP A 58 12.23 24.68 16.92
N VAL A 59 12.34 23.36 17.08
CA VAL A 59 13.12 22.73 18.15
C VAL A 59 14.56 22.61 17.68
N CYS A 60 15.36 23.64 17.99
CA CYS A 60 16.79 23.69 17.71
C CYS A 60 17.63 23.61 19.00
N GLY A 61 18.81 23.02 18.93
CA GLY A 61 19.83 23.08 19.99
C GLY A 61 20.11 21.75 20.70
N CYS A 62 20.98 21.80 21.71
CA CYS A 62 21.39 20.64 22.51
C CYS A 62 20.51 20.51 23.76
N PHE A 63 19.89 19.35 23.94
CA PHE A 63 19.04 19.05 25.07
C PHE A 63 19.62 17.91 25.91
N GLU A 64 19.57 18.08 27.23
CA GLU A 64 19.85 16.99 28.15
C GLU A 64 18.62 16.09 28.28
N LYS A 65 18.79 14.80 28.02
CA LYS A 65 17.75 13.77 28.17
C LYS A 65 18.26 12.69 29.11
N SER A 66 17.37 12.19 29.96
CA SER A 66 17.68 11.08 30.86
C SER A 66 16.81 9.87 30.56
N PHE A 67 17.36 8.68 30.75
CA PHE A 67 16.64 7.43 30.61
C PHE A 67 17.13 6.38 31.58
N ILE A 68 16.27 5.42 31.91
CA ILE A 68 16.56 4.37 32.87
C ILE A 68 16.59 3.03 32.13
N VAL A 69 17.69 2.29 32.32
CA VAL A 69 17.86 0.94 31.79
C VAL A 69 17.61 -0.07 32.90
N ARG A 70 16.75 -1.04 32.62
CA ARG A 70 16.43 -2.15 33.53
C ARG A 70 16.79 -3.46 32.85
N GLN A 71 17.83 -4.11 33.36
CA GLN A 71 18.24 -5.44 32.89
C GLN A 71 17.88 -6.50 33.93
N PRO A 72 17.52 -7.73 33.51
CA PRO A 72 17.37 -8.85 34.41
C PRO A 72 18.65 -9.07 35.22
N LYS A 73 18.50 -9.29 36.53
CA LYS A 73 19.62 -9.60 37.44
C LYS A 73 20.66 -8.48 37.59
N LYS A 74 20.38 -7.25 37.15
CA LYS A 74 21.20 -6.06 37.43
C LYS A 74 20.35 -4.94 38.02
N PRO A 75 20.93 -4.05 38.85
CA PRO A 75 20.21 -2.88 39.35
C PRO A 75 19.82 -1.95 38.20
N ALA A 76 18.70 -1.23 38.37
CA ALA A 76 18.28 -0.21 37.41
C ALA A 76 19.32 0.91 37.38
N THR A 77 19.82 1.23 36.18
CA THR A 77 20.86 2.24 35.98
C THR A 77 20.27 3.43 35.23
N SER A 78 20.45 4.64 35.76
CA SER A 78 20.02 5.88 35.10
C SER A 78 21.18 6.46 34.30
N PHE A 79 20.90 6.90 33.09
CA PHE A 79 21.86 7.53 32.19
C PHE A 79 21.34 8.90 31.78
N VAL A 80 22.27 9.81 31.54
CA VAL A 80 22.02 11.16 31.02
C VAL A 80 22.82 11.30 29.75
N ILE A 81 22.18 11.80 28.69
CA ILE A 81 22.79 12.04 27.39
C ILE A 81 22.45 13.45 26.92
N GLN A 82 23.37 14.06 26.19
CA GLN A 82 23.10 15.26 25.43
C GLN A 82 22.77 14.84 24.01
N VAL A 83 21.63 15.30 23.50
CA VAL A 83 21.18 15.05 22.13
C VAL A 83 20.86 16.38 21.48
N ALA A 84 21.24 16.53 20.21
CA ALA A 84 21.00 17.72 19.41
C ALA A 84 20.13 17.33 18.20
N ASP A 85 20.62 17.64 16.99
CA ASP A 85 19.90 17.44 15.74
C ASP A 85 19.67 15.96 15.39
N GLU A 86 20.29 15.01 16.10
CA GLU A 86 20.08 13.58 15.87
C GLU A 86 18.61 13.16 16.07
N CYS A 87 17.91 13.82 17.01
CA CYS A 87 16.48 13.61 17.25
C CYS A 87 15.61 13.99 16.05
N LEU A 88 16.05 14.98 15.27
CA LEU A 88 15.38 15.46 14.07
C LEU A 88 15.80 14.65 12.84
N ILE A 89 17.09 14.38 12.68
CA ILE A 89 17.66 13.69 11.51
C ILE A 89 17.17 12.23 11.44
N ALA A 90 17.01 11.55 12.58
CA ALA A 90 16.63 10.14 12.59
C ALA A 90 15.24 9.87 11.96
N PRO A 91 14.16 10.59 12.30
CA PRO A 91 12.87 10.50 11.58
C PRO A 91 12.95 10.89 10.10
N LEU A 92 13.82 11.85 9.75
CA LEU A 92 13.97 12.31 8.37
C LEU A 92 14.54 11.24 7.43
N GLY A 93 15.18 10.19 7.97
CA GLY A 93 15.59 9.01 7.21
C GLY A 93 14.46 8.28 6.49
N ILE A 94 13.19 8.54 6.86
CA ILE A 94 12.01 8.01 6.13
C ILE A 94 11.78 8.73 4.80
N PHE A 95 12.13 10.01 4.72
CA PHE A 95 12.08 10.82 3.49
C PHE A 95 13.39 10.73 2.70
N HIS A 96 14.47 10.42 3.41
CA HIS A 96 15.83 10.32 2.91
C HIS A 96 16.42 8.94 3.23
N PRO A 97 15.99 7.87 2.54
CA PRO A 97 16.46 6.52 2.81
C PRO A 97 17.98 6.34 2.68
N GLU A 98 18.67 7.21 1.96
CA GLU A 98 20.12 7.28 1.86
C GLU A 98 20.80 7.47 3.22
N LEU A 99 20.13 8.13 4.18
CA LEU A 99 20.65 8.35 5.53
C LEU A 99 20.66 7.06 6.36
N LEU A 100 19.87 6.07 5.97
CA LEU A 100 19.78 4.79 6.69
C LEU A 100 20.96 3.86 6.39
N GLY A 101 21.86 4.23 5.45
CA GLY A 101 23.04 3.45 5.12
C GLY A 101 22.72 2.02 4.66
N LEU A 102 21.53 1.82 4.07
CA LEU A 102 21.04 0.50 3.67
C LEU A 102 21.93 -0.07 2.56
N THR A 103 22.60 -1.18 2.83
CA THR A 103 23.38 -1.92 1.85
C THR A 103 22.53 -2.99 1.14
N GLY A 104 22.85 -3.23 -0.13
CA GLY A 104 22.17 -4.22 -0.98
C GLY A 104 20.93 -3.69 -1.72
N ILE A 105 20.39 -4.53 -2.61
CA ILE A 105 19.20 -4.22 -3.41
C ILE A 105 17.97 -4.22 -2.48
N LYS A 106 17.25 -3.09 -2.41
CA LYS A 106 15.99 -2.97 -1.68
C LYS A 106 14.86 -2.79 -2.69
N PRO A 107 14.17 -3.88 -3.08
CA PRO A 107 13.12 -3.78 -4.08
C PRO A 107 11.92 -2.99 -3.56
N VAL A 108 11.46 -2.05 -4.37
CA VAL A 108 10.11 -1.48 -4.22
C VAL A 108 9.15 -2.42 -4.95
N PHE A 109 8.16 -2.92 -4.23
CA PHE A 109 7.16 -3.81 -4.79
C PHE A 109 5.96 -2.99 -5.28
N THR A 110 5.71 -3.04 -6.57
CA THR A 110 4.42 -2.64 -7.14
C THR A 110 3.49 -3.84 -7.15
N GLN A 111 2.18 -3.60 -7.03
CA GLN A 111 1.21 -4.64 -7.30
C GLN A 111 1.25 -4.92 -8.81
N SER A 112 1.85 -6.06 -9.18
CA SER A 112 1.74 -6.58 -10.53
C SER A 112 0.27 -6.88 -10.80
N ARG A 113 -0.20 -6.62 -12.03
CA ARG A 113 -1.50 -7.10 -12.48
C ARG A 113 -1.51 -8.63 -12.29
N ALA A 114 -2.58 -9.18 -11.75
CA ALA A 114 -2.71 -10.63 -11.64
C ALA A 114 -2.40 -11.23 -13.01
N VAL A 115 -1.42 -12.12 -13.07
CA VAL A 115 -1.08 -12.83 -14.31
C VAL A 115 -2.30 -13.67 -14.63
N SER A 116 -2.85 -13.50 -15.83
CA SER A 116 -3.94 -14.32 -16.34
C SER A 116 -3.62 -15.79 -16.10
N ASP A 117 -4.54 -16.49 -15.44
CA ASP A 117 -4.44 -17.93 -15.25
C ASP A 117 -5.15 -18.60 -16.42
N SER A 118 -4.36 -19.14 -17.36
CA SER A 118 -4.89 -19.84 -18.53
C SER A 118 -5.67 -21.11 -18.19
N GLU A 119 -5.51 -21.66 -16.98
CA GLU A 119 -6.30 -22.81 -16.52
C GLU A 119 -7.60 -22.40 -15.83
N ASP A 120 -7.85 -21.10 -15.63
CA ASP A 120 -9.09 -20.60 -15.09
C ASP A 120 -10.08 -20.20 -16.20
N PRO A 121 -11.18 -20.96 -16.41
CA PRO A 121 -12.17 -20.66 -17.43
C PRO A 121 -12.93 -19.34 -17.22
N HIS A 122 -12.82 -18.75 -16.03
CA HIS A 122 -13.48 -17.50 -15.66
C HIS A 122 -12.52 -16.31 -15.66
N ASP A 123 -11.27 -16.49 -16.07
CA ASP A 123 -10.31 -15.39 -16.16
C ASP A 123 -10.69 -14.43 -17.28
N GLY A 124 -10.54 -13.13 -17.04
CA GLY A 124 -10.97 -12.09 -17.98
C GLY A 124 -10.21 -12.16 -19.31
N ASP A 125 -8.93 -12.54 -19.28
CA ASP A 125 -8.12 -12.68 -20.49
C ASP A 125 -8.44 -14.02 -21.19
N TYR A 126 -8.66 -15.12 -20.45
CA TYR A 126 -9.16 -16.38 -21.01
C TYR A 126 -10.51 -16.22 -21.73
N LEU A 127 -11.46 -15.50 -21.12
CA LEU A 127 -12.77 -15.19 -21.72
C LEU A 127 -12.65 -14.28 -22.96
N ARG A 128 -11.72 -13.30 -22.93
CA ARG A 128 -11.42 -12.47 -24.10
C ARG A 128 -10.82 -13.31 -25.23
N GLU A 129 -9.84 -14.16 -24.96
CA GLU A 129 -9.19 -15.01 -25.96
C GLU A 129 -10.15 -16.03 -26.57
N THR A 130 -10.96 -16.69 -25.75
CA THR A 130 -11.97 -17.65 -26.23
C THR A 130 -13.10 -16.98 -27.01
N SER A 131 -13.58 -15.81 -26.59
CA SER A 131 -14.60 -15.05 -27.33
C SER A 131 -14.07 -14.47 -28.66
N VAL A 132 -12.80 -14.04 -28.70
CA VAL A 132 -12.13 -13.62 -29.94
C VAL A 132 -11.91 -14.81 -30.87
N SER A 133 -11.51 -15.96 -30.34
CA SER A 133 -11.32 -17.20 -31.10
C SER A 133 -12.63 -17.70 -31.71
N TYR A 134 -13.73 -17.67 -30.94
CA TYR A 134 -15.07 -18.00 -31.44
C TYR A 134 -15.50 -17.04 -32.56
N ARG A 135 -15.34 -15.72 -32.38
CA ARG A 135 -15.64 -14.73 -33.42
C ARG A 135 -14.80 -14.91 -34.69
N ARG A 136 -13.55 -15.35 -34.57
CA ARG A 136 -12.69 -15.64 -35.72
C ARG A 136 -13.11 -16.93 -36.43
N GLY A 137 -13.44 -17.98 -35.69
CA GLY A 137 -13.94 -19.25 -36.23
C GLY A 137 -15.23 -19.10 -37.03
N THR A 138 -16.19 -18.28 -36.55
CA THR A 138 -17.43 -18.00 -37.30
C THR A 138 -17.19 -17.21 -38.59
N LYS A 139 -16.09 -16.45 -38.67
CA LYS A 139 -15.71 -15.67 -39.85
C LYS A 139 -14.93 -16.48 -40.89
N GLU A 140 -14.29 -17.57 -40.48
CA GLU A 140 -13.57 -18.49 -41.37
C GLU A 140 -14.48 -19.62 -41.90
N SER A 141 -15.61 -19.89 -41.24
CA SER A 141 -16.60 -20.89 -41.68
C SER A 141 -17.68 -20.35 -42.63
N GLY A 142 -17.58 -19.10 -43.07
CA GLY A 142 -18.55 -18.52 -44.03
C GLY A 142 -17.86 -17.79 -45.17
N ASP A 143 -17.80 -18.43 -46.36
CA ASP A 143 -18.31 -17.89 -47.65
C ASP A 143 -18.03 -18.87 -48.83
N PRO A 144 -18.60 -18.73 -50.07
CA PRO A 144 -19.93 -18.30 -50.55
C PRO A 144 -20.64 -19.41 -51.40
N GLY A 145 -21.96 -19.39 -51.57
CA GLY A 145 -22.62 -20.30 -52.52
C GLY A 145 -24.13 -20.08 -52.76
N ASP A 146 -24.45 -19.54 -53.93
CA ASP A 146 -25.78 -19.42 -54.55
C ASP A 146 -26.52 -20.77 -54.70
N GLY A 147 -27.86 -20.79 -54.55
CA GLY A 147 -28.69 -21.90 -55.03
C GLY A 147 -30.03 -22.15 -54.29
N MET A 148 -31.14 -21.96 -54.99
CA MET A 148 -32.53 -22.18 -54.58
C MET A 148 -32.90 -23.59 -54.04
N GLY A 149 -33.84 -23.61 -53.09
CA GLY A 149 -35.00 -24.53 -53.10
C GLY A 149 -35.13 -25.51 -51.92
N GLY A 150 -36.31 -25.56 -51.30
CA GLY A 150 -36.81 -26.75 -50.59
C GLY A 150 -37.44 -26.50 -49.22
N ASP A 151 -38.76 -26.55 -49.19
CA ASP A 151 -39.67 -26.55 -48.03
C ASP A 151 -39.50 -27.78 -47.11
N GLY A 152 -39.85 -27.63 -45.81
CA GLY A 152 -40.12 -28.78 -44.92
C GLY A 152 -39.62 -28.70 -43.47
N GLY A 153 -40.46 -28.19 -42.56
CA GLY A 153 -40.77 -28.90 -41.30
C GLY A 153 -40.02 -28.55 -39.99
N ALA A 154 -40.62 -27.64 -39.21
CA ALA A 154 -40.81 -27.61 -37.75
C ALA A 154 -39.69 -28.11 -36.79
N SER A 155 -39.05 -27.20 -36.04
CA SER A 155 -39.41 -26.76 -34.66
C SER A 155 -38.74 -27.63 -33.58
N LEU A 156 -37.94 -27.08 -32.65
CA LEU A 156 -38.44 -26.37 -31.48
C LEU A 156 -37.57 -25.16 -31.10
N THR A 157 -38.11 -23.98 -31.38
CA THR A 157 -37.89 -22.77 -30.61
C THR A 157 -38.70 -22.85 -29.31
N LEU A 158 -38.05 -22.59 -28.17
CA LEU A 158 -38.71 -21.95 -27.04
C LEU A 158 -38.31 -20.48 -27.09
N GLY A 159 -39.21 -19.69 -27.67
CA GLY A 159 -39.14 -18.24 -27.70
C GLY A 159 -39.87 -17.62 -26.51
N VAL A 160 -39.27 -16.54 -26.01
CA VAL A 160 -39.90 -15.35 -25.45
C VAL A 160 -39.06 -14.24 -26.11
N GLY A 161 -39.48 -13.41 -27.08
CA GLY A 161 -40.77 -12.78 -27.35
C GLY A 161 -40.90 -11.57 -26.41
N GLY A 162 -40.71 -10.31 -26.78
CA GLY A 162 -40.39 -9.61 -28.01
C GLY A 162 -40.54 -8.11 -27.71
N GLY A 163 -39.75 -7.26 -28.37
CA GLY A 163 -39.99 -5.82 -28.43
C GLY A 163 -39.49 -4.99 -27.26
N GLY A 164 -38.41 -4.24 -27.50
CA GLY A 164 -37.96 -3.14 -26.66
C GLY A 164 -36.49 -3.27 -26.33
N GLY A 165 -35.69 -2.26 -26.72
CA GLY A 165 -34.24 -2.16 -26.61
C GLY A 165 -33.57 -3.07 -25.58
N GLU A 166 -32.64 -3.90 -26.05
CA GLU A 166 -31.79 -4.71 -25.18
C GLU A 166 -30.35 -4.42 -25.58
N GLU A 167 -29.66 -3.87 -24.62
CA GLU A 167 -28.35 -3.30 -24.67
C GLU A 167 -27.35 -4.35 -25.16
N ASP A 168 -26.63 -4.00 -26.22
CA ASP A 168 -25.35 -4.60 -26.58
C ASP A 168 -24.56 -4.74 -25.27
N ILE A 169 -24.30 -5.96 -24.79
CA ILE A 169 -23.44 -6.17 -23.62
C ILE A 169 -22.02 -5.86 -24.09
N VAL A 170 -21.74 -4.56 -24.17
CA VAL A 170 -20.42 -3.98 -24.28
C VAL A 170 -19.71 -4.26 -22.96
N VAL A 171 -19.13 -5.46 -22.84
CA VAL A 171 -18.10 -5.76 -21.84
C VAL A 171 -16.80 -4.96 -22.10
N ASP A 172 -16.86 -3.90 -22.91
CA ASP A 172 -15.75 -3.05 -23.33
C ASP A 172 -15.68 -1.74 -22.52
N SER A 173 -16.65 -1.47 -21.62
CA SER A 173 -16.75 -0.20 -20.88
C SER A 173 -16.39 -0.26 -19.39
N MET A 174 -16.00 -1.41 -18.83
CA MET A 174 -15.69 -1.52 -17.38
C MET A 174 -14.24 -1.83 -17.03
N VAL A 175 -13.35 -1.82 -18.03
CA VAL A 175 -11.91 -1.75 -17.77
C VAL A 175 -11.39 -0.62 -18.65
N GLU A 176 -11.42 0.62 -18.14
CA GLU A 176 -10.55 1.66 -18.68
C GLU A 176 -9.16 1.05 -18.73
N VAL A 177 -8.69 0.75 -19.94
CA VAL A 177 -7.33 0.29 -20.18
C VAL A 177 -6.46 1.51 -19.87
N CYS A 178 -6.12 1.68 -18.59
CA CYS A 178 -5.01 2.53 -18.21
C CYS A 178 -3.81 1.98 -18.97
N SER A 179 -3.35 2.71 -19.98
CA SER A 179 -2.11 2.44 -20.71
C SER A 179 -0.95 2.53 -19.72
N SER A 180 -0.74 1.45 -18.98
CA SER A 180 0.21 1.42 -17.88
C SER A 180 1.45 0.74 -18.41
N ALA A 181 2.39 1.55 -18.90
CA ALA A 181 3.76 1.09 -18.99
C ALA A 181 4.11 0.47 -17.63
N ASP A 182 4.52 -0.80 -17.62
CA ASP A 182 4.99 -1.47 -16.41
C ASP A 182 6.03 -0.59 -15.75
N PHE A 183 5.76 -0.18 -14.52
CA PHE A 183 6.65 0.67 -13.76
C PHE A 183 7.89 -0.14 -13.39
N VAL A 184 8.95 0.03 -14.17
CA VAL A 184 10.29 -0.40 -13.80
C VAL A 184 10.90 0.73 -12.98
N LEU A 185 10.98 0.54 -11.67
CA LEU A 185 11.87 1.38 -10.86
C LEU A 185 13.30 1.00 -11.26
N GLU A 186 13.91 1.77 -12.16
CA GLU A 186 15.34 1.66 -12.40
C GLU A 186 16.05 2.03 -11.10
N SER A 187 16.95 1.15 -10.66
CA SER A 187 17.69 1.18 -9.40
C SER A 187 16.95 0.56 -8.20
N GLY A 188 17.55 -0.50 -7.65
CA GLY A 188 17.13 -1.14 -6.39
C GLY A 188 17.42 -0.30 -5.15
N GLN A 189 17.18 1.01 -5.25
CA GLN A 189 17.32 1.98 -4.18
C GLN A 189 15.97 2.17 -3.46
N PRO A 190 16.00 2.32 -2.13
CA PRO A 190 14.80 2.61 -1.36
C PRO A 190 14.25 4.01 -1.70
N LEU A 191 12.92 4.10 -1.84
CA LEU A 191 12.22 5.33 -2.18
C LEU A 191 11.79 6.11 -0.92
N GLY A 192 11.96 7.44 -0.93
CA GLY A 192 11.48 8.31 0.14
C GLY A 192 9.95 8.30 0.24
N LEU A 193 9.41 8.49 1.45
CA LEU A 193 7.96 8.44 1.67
C LEU A 193 7.17 9.47 0.85
N ASP A 194 7.68 10.70 0.75
CA ASP A 194 7.09 11.77 -0.05
C ASP A 194 7.03 11.40 -1.54
N GLN A 195 8.13 10.87 -2.08
CA GLN A 195 8.20 10.38 -3.45
C GLN A 195 7.24 9.20 -3.69
N ALA A 196 7.14 8.28 -2.73
CA ALA A 196 6.21 7.15 -2.81
C ALA A 196 4.75 7.61 -2.86
N VAL A 197 4.38 8.63 -2.08
CA VAL A 197 3.03 9.21 -2.11
C VAL A 197 2.74 9.87 -3.45
N LEU A 198 3.65 10.71 -3.95
CA LEU A 198 3.51 11.37 -5.26
C LEU A 198 3.32 10.34 -6.38
N GLN A 199 4.19 9.33 -6.44
CA GLN A 199 4.11 8.27 -7.43
C GLN A 199 2.84 7.43 -7.31
N SER A 200 2.33 7.22 -6.10
CA SER A 200 1.07 6.50 -5.89
C SER A 200 -0.12 7.30 -6.42
N VAL A 201 -0.15 8.61 -6.20
CA VAL A 201 -1.26 9.46 -6.65
C VAL A 201 -1.20 9.70 -8.15
N GLU A 202 -0.02 9.85 -8.75
CA GLU A 202 0.12 10.03 -10.19
C GLU A 202 -0.39 8.85 -11.03
N ARG A 203 -0.54 7.67 -10.42
CA ARG A 203 -1.14 6.48 -11.04
C ARG A 203 -2.67 6.45 -11.00
N CYS A 204 -3.31 7.35 -10.26
CA CYS A 204 -4.76 7.44 -10.27
C CYS A 204 -5.26 7.94 -11.64
N GLY A 205 -6.41 7.43 -12.08
CA GLY A 205 -7.04 7.82 -13.33
C GLY A 205 -7.69 9.20 -13.21
N GLY A 206 -7.39 10.09 -14.15
CA GLY A 206 -7.99 11.42 -14.23
C GLY A 206 -7.52 12.44 -13.18
N ASP A 207 -7.46 13.71 -13.57
CA ASP A 207 -6.90 14.78 -12.73
C ASP A 207 -7.77 15.10 -11.50
N GLU A 208 -9.08 14.90 -11.60
CA GLU A 208 -10.01 15.10 -10.48
C GLU A 208 -9.78 14.09 -9.35
N GLN A 209 -9.49 12.83 -9.68
CA GLN A 209 -9.16 11.83 -8.68
C GLN A 209 -7.83 12.17 -8.01
N LYS A 210 -6.83 12.59 -8.78
CA LYS A 210 -5.53 13.03 -8.25
C LYS A 210 -5.68 14.18 -7.26
N ARG A 211 -6.46 15.21 -7.60
CA ARG A 211 -6.76 16.33 -6.68
C ARG A 211 -7.38 15.84 -5.37
N LYS A 212 -8.38 14.94 -5.43
CA LYS A 212 -9.01 14.37 -4.22
C LYS A 212 -8.01 13.59 -3.36
N MET A 213 -7.13 12.80 -3.98
CA MET A 213 -6.11 12.03 -3.26
C MET A 213 -5.05 12.92 -2.61
N TYR A 214 -4.64 14.01 -3.27
CA TYR A 214 -3.75 15.01 -2.66
C TYR A 214 -4.44 15.86 -1.59
N SER A 215 -5.76 16.05 -1.69
CA SER A 215 -6.50 16.87 -0.73
C SER A 215 -6.56 16.24 0.65
N THR A 216 -6.65 14.91 0.75
CA THR A 216 -6.73 14.23 2.05
C THR A 216 -5.83 13.01 2.08
N ILE A 217 -4.78 13.08 2.90
CA ILE A 217 -3.83 12.00 3.10
C ILE A 217 -3.91 11.52 4.54
N LEU A 218 -4.27 10.25 4.72
CA LEU A 218 -4.36 9.61 6.02
C LEU A 218 -3.08 8.83 6.33
N ILE A 219 -2.39 9.18 7.41
CA ILE A 219 -1.25 8.41 7.93
C ILE A 219 -1.76 7.42 8.98
N VAL A 220 -1.52 6.13 8.74
CA VAL A 220 -1.90 5.05 9.66
C VAL A 220 -0.65 4.31 10.17
N GLY A 221 -0.79 3.63 11.30
CA GLY A 221 0.27 2.83 11.92
C GLY A 221 1.13 3.58 12.94
N GLY A 222 2.07 2.85 13.55
CA GLY A 222 2.90 3.38 14.64
C GLY A 222 4.25 3.97 14.21
N GLY A 223 4.64 3.82 12.94
CA GLY A 223 6.00 4.13 12.46
C GLY A 223 6.30 5.62 12.31
N LEU A 224 5.26 6.44 12.08
CA LEU A 224 5.34 7.87 11.81
C LEU A 224 4.71 8.72 12.93
N LYS A 225 4.67 8.20 14.15
CA LYS A 225 4.17 8.94 15.33
C LYS A 225 5.22 9.94 15.85
N PHE A 226 5.65 10.86 14.99
CA PHE A 226 6.55 11.94 15.35
C PHE A 226 5.79 13.26 15.37
N ASP A 227 6.11 14.11 16.33
CA ASP A 227 5.55 15.46 16.36
C ASP A 227 6.01 16.26 15.13
N GLY A 228 5.13 17.11 14.57
CA GLY A 228 5.42 17.91 13.38
C GLY A 228 5.45 17.18 12.03
N ILE A 229 5.27 15.84 12.00
CA ILE A 229 5.32 15.06 10.76
C ILE A 229 4.26 15.47 9.72
N SER A 230 3.05 15.85 10.18
CA SER A 230 1.96 16.30 9.31
C SER A 230 2.37 17.54 8.53
N HIS A 231 2.89 18.55 9.22
CA HIS A 231 3.31 19.81 8.62
C HIS A 231 4.51 19.60 7.68
N TRP A 232 5.46 18.75 8.07
CA TRP A 232 6.62 18.41 7.24
C TRP A 232 6.20 17.78 5.91
N LEU A 233 5.39 16.72 5.96
CA LEU A 233 4.92 16.04 4.74
C LEU A 233 4.06 16.98 3.89
N GLN A 234 3.22 17.81 4.51
CA GLN A 234 2.39 18.79 3.80
C GLN A 234 3.24 19.79 3.03
N SER A 235 4.27 20.35 3.68
CA SER A 235 5.21 21.28 3.07
C SER A 235 5.97 20.64 1.91
N LYS A 236 6.45 19.41 2.10
CA LYS A 236 7.19 18.66 1.06
C LYS A 236 6.30 18.35 -0.14
N LEU A 237 5.08 17.87 0.06
CA LEU A 237 4.14 17.58 -1.02
C LEU A 237 3.73 18.85 -1.78
N ALA A 238 3.46 19.95 -1.07
CA ALA A 238 3.07 21.22 -1.69
C ALA A 238 4.12 21.79 -2.67
N LEU A 239 5.40 21.44 -2.48
CA LEU A 239 6.50 21.83 -3.36
C LEU A 239 6.64 20.93 -4.60
N HIS A 240 6.26 19.65 -4.49
CA HIS A 240 6.47 18.65 -5.54
C HIS A 240 5.23 18.36 -6.40
N ILE A 241 4.03 18.72 -5.96
CA ILE A 241 2.79 18.53 -6.73
C ILE A 241 2.76 19.51 -7.92
N SER A 242 2.47 18.99 -9.11
CA SER A 242 2.28 19.80 -10.33
C SER A 242 1.09 20.75 -10.19
N TYR A 243 1.21 21.96 -10.76
CA TYR A 243 0.20 23.01 -10.64
C TYR A 243 -1.20 22.57 -11.11
N ALA A 244 -1.29 21.72 -12.14
CA ALA A 244 -2.56 21.21 -12.66
C ALA A 244 -3.33 20.31 -11.68
N ASN A 245 -2.60 19.60 -10.80
CA ASN A 245 -3.14 18.63 -9.85
C ASN A 245 -3.14 19.15 -8.41
N LYS A 246 -2.80 20.42 -8.21
CA LYS A 246 -2.69 21.02 -6.88
C LYS A 246 -4.08 21.26 -6.30
N PRO A 247 -4.43 20.66 -5.14
CA PRO A 247 -5.67 20.97 -4.45
C PRO A 247 -5.57 22.32 -3.74
N ASP A 248 -6.72 22.91 -3.42
CA ASP A 248 -6.80 24.17 -2.66
C ASP A 248 -6.20 24.00 -1.24
N GLN A 249 -6.39 22.83 -0.64
CA GLN A 249 -5.86 22.48 0.67
C GLN A 249 -5.39 21.01 0.69
N ILE A 250 -4.21 20.79 1.26
CA ILE A 250 -3.67 19.47 1.57
C ILE A 250 -3.87 19.24 3.07
N ASP A 251 -4.74 18.30 3.43
CA ASP A 251 -4.97 17.88 4.81
C ASP A 251 -4.24 16.56 5.10
N ILE A 252 -3.35 16.57 6.09
CA ILE A 252 -2.58 15.39 6.52
C ILE A 252 -3.03 14.95 7.89
N ILE A 253 -3.89 13.94 7.88
CA ILE A 253 -4.54 13.41 9.07
C ILE A 253 -3.64 12.31 9.66
N THR A 254 -3.07 12.58 10.83
CA THR A 254 -2.29 11.60 11.60
C THR A 254 -3.10 10.93 12.69
N THR A 255 -4.00 11.65 13.35
CA THR A 255 -4.82 11.15 14.47
C THR A 255 -6.31 11.30 14.15
N PRO A 256 -6.87 10.43 13.28
CA PRO A 256 -8.29 10.52 12.94
C PRO A 256 -9.14 10.32 14.20
N LYS A 257 -10.01 11.29 14.51
CA LYS A 257 -10.95 11.24 15.66
C LYS A 257 -10.26 10.99 17.02
N GLU A 258 -9.07 11.56 17.23
CA GLU A 258 -8.27 11.38 18.47
C GLU A 258 -7.99 9.91 18.81
N SER A 259 -8.05 9.02 17.81
CA SER A 259 -7.77 7.60 17.99
C SER A 259 -6.31 7.27 17.74
N ASP A 260 -5.80 6.24 18.43
CA ASP A 260 -4.45 5.76 18.20
C ASP A 260 -4.30 5.25 16.73
N PRO A 261 -3.39 5.82 15.93
CA PRO A 261 -3.13 5.41 14.55
C PRO A 261 -2.72 3.94 14.37
N GLN A 262 -2.19 3.30 15.42
CA GLN A 262 -1.78 1.88 15.41
C GLN A 262 -2.98 0.93 15.35
N ILE A 263 -4.13 1.34 15.87
CA ILE A 263 -5.34 0.51 15.92
C ILE A 263 -6.38 0.92 14.89
N THR A 264 -6.14 1.97 14.09
CA THR A 264 -7.09 2.45 13.07
C THR A 264 -7.49 1.34 12.10
N THR A 265 -6.54 0.54 11.61
CA THR A 265 -6.83 -0.59 10.72
C THR A 265 -7.68 -1.65 11.41
N TRP A 266 -7.38 -1.99 12.67
CA TRP A 266 -8.15 -2.96 13.46
C TRP A 266 -9.56 -2.47 13.78
N ARG A 267 -9.72 -1.18 14.05
CA ARG A 267 -11.03 -0.54 14.23
C ARG A 267 -11.84 -0.60 12.93
N GLY A 268 -11.22 -0.33 11.79
CA GLY A 268 -11.85 -0.47 10.49
C GLY A 268 -12.34 -1.90 10.23
N ALA A 269 -11.54 -2.91 10.58
CA ALA A 269 -11.93 -4.31 10.47
C ALA A 269 -13.10 -4.69 11.40
N ALA A 270 -13.11 -4.19 12.64
CA ALA A 270 -14.22 -4.41 13.58
C ALA A 270 -15.52 -3.73 13.12
N ILE A 271 -15.42 -2.55 12.52
CA ILE A 271 -16.57 -1.88 11.90
C ILE A 271 -17.06 -2.72 10.73
N LEU A 272 -16.16 -3.14 9.84
CA LEU A 272 -16.50 -3.99 8.69
C LEU A 272 -17.23 -5.26 9.15
N SER A 273 -16.72 -5.98 10.15
CA SER A 273 -17.36 -7.21 10.65
C SER A 273 -18.75 -6.99 11.28
N SER A 274 -19.07 -5.74 11.62
CA SER A 274 -20.36 -5.36 12.21
C SER A 274 -21.37 -4.87 11.18
N LEU A 275 -20.97 -4.72 9.90
CA LEU A 275 -21.88 -4.36 8.82
C LEU A 275 -22.74 -5.58 8.43
N GLU A 276 -23.99 -5.34 8.08
CA GLU A 276 -24.89 -6.39 7.60
C GLU A 276 -24.35 -7.07 6.33
N THR A 277 -23.80 -6.28 5.41
CA THR A 277 -23.18 -6.78 4.16
C THR A 277 -21.95 -7.64 4.39
N ALA A 278 -21.30 -7.56 5.56
CA ALA A 278 -20.16 -8.42 5.84
C ALA A 278 -20.56 -9.90 5.98
N GLN A 279 -21.85 -10.18 6.20
CA GLN A 279 -22.36 -11.55 6.21
C GLN A 279 -22.11 -12.28 4.88
N GLU A 280 -22.12 -11.55 3.78
CA GLU A 280 -21.88 -12.08 2.43
C GLU A 280 -20.41 -12.39 2.19
N LEU A 281 -19.48 -11.87 3.00
CA LEU A 281 -18.03 -12.03 2.81
C LEU A 281 -17.44 -13.22 3.60
N TRP A 282 -18.19 -13.81 4.52
CA TRP A 282 -17.69 -14.93 5.33
C TRP A 282 -17.53 -16.19 4.49
N ILE A 283 -16.41 -16.88 4.70
CA ILE A 283 -16.12 -18.18 4.09
C ILE A 283 -16.18 -19.22 5.19
N THR A 284 -17.13 -20.15 5.07
CA THR A 284 -17.29 -21.26 6.02
C THR A 284 -16.33 -22.41 5.70
N ALA A 285 -16.12 -23.30 6.67
CA ALA A 285 -15.23 -24.45 6.51
C ALA A 285 -15.71 -25.42 5.43
N ASP A 286 -17.03 -25.61 5.28
CA ASP A 286 -17.59 -26.53 4.28
C ASP A 286 -17.53 -25.94 2.87
N GLU A 287 -17.76 -24.64 2.75
CA GLU A 287 -17.57 -23.90 1.50
C GLU A 287 -16.11 -23.96 1.03
N TRP A 288 -15.14 -23.77 1.93
CA TRP A 288 -13.72 -23.87 1.61
C TRP A 288 -13.31 -25.28 1.18
N LYS A 289 -13.83 -26.32 1.83
CA LYS A 289 -13.55 -27.72 1.42
C LYS A 289 -14.10 -28.04 0.02
N LYS A 290 -15.24 -27.43 -0.35
CA LYS A 290 -15.91 -27.71 -1.62
C LYS A 290 -15.35 -26.91 -2.79
N HIS A 291 -15.10 -25.62 -2.59
CA HIS A 291 -14.73 -24.69 -3.67
C HIS A 291 -13.25 -24.25 -3.59
N SER A 292 -12.59 -24.43 -2.45
CA SER A 292 -11.19 -24.04 -2.25
C SER A 292 -10.96 -22.58 -2.66
N VAL A 293 -9.87 -22.29 -3.37
CA VAL A 293 -9.45 -20.93 -3.76
C VAL A 293 -10.49 -20.20 -4.64
N THR A 294 -11.34 -20.90 -5.39
CA THR A 294 -12.30 -20.25 -6.31
C THR A 294 -13.32 -19.38 -5.58
N ILE A 295 -13.66 -19.74 -4.34
CA ILE A 295 -14.62 -18.97 -3.54
C ILE A 295 -14.14 -17.56 -3.23
N LEU A 296 -12.84 -17.30 -3.26
CA LEU A 296 -12.28 -15.97 -3.01
C LEU A 296 -12.68 -15.00 -4.12
N ARG A 297 -12.92 -15.45 -5.35
CA ARG A 297 -13.41 -14.59 -6.45
C ARG A 297 -14.82 -14.07 -6.19
N GLU A 298 -15.66 -14.88 -5.55
CA GLU A 298 -17.06 -14.53 -5.26
C GLU A 298 -17.21 -13.78 -3.93
N ARG A 299 -16.41 -14.13 -2.92
CA ARG A 299 -16.58 -13.66 -1.54
C ARG A 299 -15.61 -12.57 -1.10
N ALA A 300 -14.52 -12.31 -1.84
CA ALA A 300 -13.59 -11.27 -1.46
C ALA A 300 -14.19 -9.87 -1.75
N PRO A 301 -14.04 -8.90 -0.82
CA PRO A 301 -14.48 -7.52 -1.06
C PRO A 301 -13.55 -6.73 -2.00
N PHE A 302 -12.64 -7.42 -2.67
CA PHE A 302 -11.68 -6.90 -3.64
C PHE A 302 -11.45 -7.96 -4.72
N MET A 303 -11.02 -7.52 -5.90
CA MET A 303 -10.68 -8.43 -6.99
C MET A 303 -9.57 -9.41 -6.53
N TRP A 304 -9.91 -10.70 -6.49
CA TRP A 304 -9.01 -11.80 -6.15
C TRP A 304 -8.40 -12.42 -7.41
#